data_AF-A0A7W1W9M9-F1
#
_entry.id   AF-A0A7W1W9M9-F1
#
_cell.length_a   1.000
_cell.length_b   1.000
_cell.length_c   1.000
_cell.angle_alpha   90.00
_cell.angle_beta   90.00
_cell.angle_gamma   90.00
#
_symmetry.space_group_name_H-M   'P 1'
#
loop_
_entity.id
_entity.type
_entity.pdbx_description
1 polymer ?
#
loop_
_entity_poly.entity_id
_entity_poly.type
_entity_poly.pdbx_seq_one_letter_code
_entity_poly.pdbx_strand_id
1 'polypeptide(L)'
;MKLFEGKSPTERNKIIAAITLGVMAVLALGYTFGGSFFGSRKVSVTVTASPTPTGTPRTSSETVALPSQEEINSIYINTPVVYNPGSFYAPDAGRNIFAFYEPPPPTPYVAPSPTPPKPIIEPVATPTPVPPFFVGNVTPQSVYAGSKTFRLEVNGDKFTPDSLIYLNENQLPTTFISPQKLVADVPSNFIAGAGSIYIIVRTPGGKLYSNQVALNV
;
A
#
# COMPACT_ATOMS: atom_id res chain seq x y z
N MET A 1 57.11 47.56 12.74
CA MET A 1 55.70 47.15 13.01
C MET A 1 54.77 48.29 12.62
N LYS A 2 54.53 48.49 11.30
CA LYS A 2 53.77 49.63 10.77
C LYS A 2 52.27 49.62 11.13
N LEU A 3 51.78 48.53 11.72
CA LEU A 3 50.36 48.32 12.03
C LEU A 3 49.85 49.14 13.23
N PHE A 4 50.74 49.59 14.11
CA PHE A 4 50.39 50.30 15.37
C PHE A 4 50.86 51.76 15.40
N GLU A 5 51.50 52.22 14.33
CA GLU A 5 52.10 53.55 14.23
C GLU A 5 51.01 54.63 14.15
N GLY A 6 51.12 55.70 14.94
CA GLY A 6 50.12 56.79 15.00
C GLY A 6 48.79 56.49 15.72
N LYS A 7 48.56 55.25 16.20
CA LYS A 7 47.28 54.86 16.83
C LYS A 7 47.26 55.07 18.34
N SER A 8 46.10 55.48 18.86
CA SER A 8 45.88 55.67 20.30
C SER A 8 46.01 54.34 21.07
N PRO A 9 46.36 54.35 22.38
CA PRO A 9 46.49 53.13 23.18
C PRO A 9 45.24 52.24 23.15
N THR A 10 44.05 52.84 23.19
CA THR A 10 42.77 52.14 23.13
C THR A 10 42.56 51.45 21.78
N GLU A 11 42.97 52.08 20.69
CA GLU A 11 42.84 51.52 19.34
C GLU A 11 43.83 50.38 19.10
N ARG A 12 45.04 50.47 19.66
CA ARG A 12 46.01 49.36 19.65
C ARG A 12 45.46 48.14 20.39
N ASN A 13 44.85 48.32 21.56
CA ASN A 13 44.23 47.24 22.30
C ASN A 13 43.08 46.57 21.52
N LYS A 14 42.27 47.35 20.80
CA LYS A 14 41.22 46.82 19.92
C LYS A 14 41.80 46.01 18.76
N ILE A 15 42.87 46.46 18.13
CA ILE A 15 43.54 45.75 17.03
C ILE A 15 44.16 44.44 17.53
N ILE A 16 44.83 44.47 18.68
CA ILE A 16 45.39 43.26 19.30
C ILE A 16 44.27 42.27 19.62
N ALA A 17 43.17 42.72 20.25
CA ALA A 17 42.02 41.89 20.54
C ALA A 17 41.42 41.25 19.26
N ALA A 18 41.26 42.03 18.19
CA ALA A 18 40.74 41.53 16.91
C ALA A 18 41.63 40.46 16.28
N ILE A 19 42.95 40.64 16.30
CA ILE A 19 43.91 39.64 15.80
C ILE A 19 43.83 38.36 16.64
N THR A 20 43.80 38.48 17.97
CA THR A 20 43.71 37.31 18.85
C THR A 20 42.40 36.53 18.65
N LEU A 21 41.26 37.23 18.50
CA LEU A 21 39.98 36.60 18.21
C LEU A 21 39.95 35.90 16.85
N GLY A 22 40.54 36.53 15.83
CA GLY A 22 40.65 35.93 14.50
C GLY A 22 41.45 34.62 14.50
N VAL A 23 42.61 34.61 15.19
CA VAL A 23 43.43 33.40 15.32
C VAL A 23 42.69 32.30 16.09
N MET A 24 42.01 32.65 17.19
CA MET A 24 41.22 31.68 17.96
C MET A 24 40.05 31.10 17.17
N ALA A 25 39.37 31.92 16.34
CA ALA A 25 38.28 31.44 15.48
C ALA A 25 38.76 30.44 14.42
N VAL A 26 39.92 30.69 13.80
CA VAL A 26 40.50 29.76 12.81
C VAL A 26 40.93 28.44 13.47
N LEU A 27 41.54 28.51 14.66
CA LEU A 27 41.89 27.31 15.43
C LEU A 27 40.64 26.52 15.85
N ALA A 28 39.58 27.21 16.29
CA ALA A 28 38.31 26.57 16.64
C ALA A 28 37.66 25.87 15.44
N LEU A 29 37.63 26.52 14.27
CA LEU A 29 37.14 25.92 13.02
C LEU A 29 37.97 24.70 12.60
N GLY A 30 39.30 24.79 12.73
CA GLY A 30 40.20 23.66 12.47
C GLY A 30 39.96 22.50 13.43
N TYR A 31 39.66 22.78 14.70
CA TYR A 31 39.35 21.75 15.69
C TYR A 31 37.97 21.11 15.46
N THR A 32 36.94 21.91 15.15
CA THR A 32 35.57 21.40 14.96
C THR A 32 35.39 20.71 13.61
N PHE A 33 36.13 21.12 12.57
CA PHE A 33 35.91 20.65 11.21
C PHE A 33 37.12 19.98 10.54
N GLY A 34 38.34 20.08 11.10
CA GLY A 34 39.57 19.57 10.48
C GLY A 34 39.58 18.07 10.20
N GLY A 35 38.81 17.27 10.95
CA GLY A 35 38.66 15.84 10.70
C GLY A 35 37.77 15.48 9.50
N SER A 36 36.93 16.41 9.01
CA SER A 36 35.92 16.13 7.97
C SER A 36 36.28 16.62 6.57
N PHE A 37 37.26 17.53 6.42
CA PHE A 37 37.60 18.12 5.12
C PHE A 37 38.81 17.47 4.40
N PHE A 38 39.75 16.86 5.12
CA PHE A 38 40.96 16.24 4.52
C PHE A 38 40.98 14.70 4.59
N GLY A 39 40.01 14.09 5.28
CA GLY A 39 39.84 12.65 5.32
C GLY A 39 38.92 12.19 4.20
N SER A 40 39.47 11.65 3.11
CA SER A 40 38.69 10.84 2.17
C SER A 40 38.17 9.59 2.90
N ARG A 41 37.01 9.68 3.56
CA ARG A 41 36.27 8.50 3.99
C ARG A 41 35.81 7.79 2.73
N LYS A 42 36.63 6.84 2.26
CA LYS A 42 36.22 5.83 1.29
C LYS A 42 35.14 4.98 1.97
N VAL A 43 33.89 5.36 1.80
CA VAL A 43 32.76 4.50 2.15
C VAL A 43 32.80 3.35 1.15
N SER A 44 33.37 2.22 1.57
CA SER A 44 33.29 0.98 0.81
C SER A 44 31.91 0.39 1.06
N VAL A 45 30.98 0.63 0.14
CA VAL A 45 29.71 -0.09 0.12
C VAL A 45 29.99 -1.48 -0.47
N THR A 46 30.09 -2.49 0.38
CA THR A 46 30.06 -3.88 -0.07
C THR A 46 28.61 -4.21 -0.38
N VAL A 47 28.24 -4.17 -1.67
CA VAL A 47 27.00 -4.78 -2.12
C VAL A 47 27.26 -6.28 -2.19
N THR A 48 26.79 -7.02 -1.18
CA THR A 48 26.58 -8.46 -1.38
C THR A 48 25.46 -8.57 -2.41
N ALA A 49 25.82 -8.85 -3.67
CA ALA A 49 24.83 -9.21 -4.67
C ALA A 49 24.06 -10.40 -4.09
N SER A 50 22.77 -10.19 -3.84
CA SER A 50 21.84 -11.29 -3.61
C SER A 50 22.04 -12.30 -4.75
N PRO A 51 22.15 -13.61 -4.48
CA PRO A 51 22.40 -14.58 -5.52
C PRO A 51 21.36 -14.39 -6.63
N THR A 52 21.84 -14.18 -7.85
CA THR A 52 21.00 -14.21 -9.05
C THR A 52 20.16 -15.49 -8.98
N PRO A 53 18.82 -15.40 -9.03
CA PRO A 53 18.01 -16.61 -9.06
C PRO A 53 18.37 -17.36 -10.34
N THR A 54 19.09 -18.47 -10.19
CA THR A 54 19.27 -19.44 -11.26
C THR A 54 17.88 -19.96 -11.59
N GLY A 55 17.35 -19.56 -12.75
CA GLY A 55 16.07 -20.06 -13.22
C GLY A 55 16.12 -21.58 -13.29
N THR A 56 15.38 -22.24 -12.43
CA THR A 56 15.02 -23.65 -12.63
C THR A 56 14.32 -23.74 -13.99
N PRO A 57 14.72 -24.65 -14.89
CA PRO A 57 13.93 -24.88 -16.09
C PRO A 57 12.53 -25.28 -15.65
N ARG A 58 11.55 -24.44 -16.01
CA ARG A 58 10.13 -24.70 -15.78
C ARG A 58 9.72 -25.81 -16.73
N THR A 59 9.89 -27.06 -16.30
CA THR A 59 9.30 -28.21 -17.00
C THR A 59 7.83 -28.32 -16.60
N SER A 60 6.99 -27.49 -17.21
CA SER A 60 5.57 -27.80 -17.46
C SER A 60 4.92 -26.57 -18.11
N SER A 61 5.00 -26.52 -19.44
CA SER A 61 3.89 -25.98 -20.21
C SER A 61 2.73 -26.97 -20.06
N GLU A 62 1.99 -26.89 -18.97
CA GLU A 62 0.60 -27.35 -18.98
C GLU A 62 -0.18 -26.35 -19.81
N THR A 63 -0.18 -26.57 -21.12
CA THR A 63 -1.22 -26.05 -21.97
C THR A 63 -2.53 -26.58 -21.40
N VAL A 64 -3.34 -25.71 -20.79
CA VAL A 64 -4.72 -26.04 -20.47
C VAL A 64 -5.41 -26.31 -21.81
N ALA A 65 -5.47 -27.58 -22.18
CA ALA A 65 -6.24 -28.02 -23.33
C ALA A 65 -7.71 -27.93 -22.95
N LEU A 66 -8.50 -27.32 -23.83
CA LEU A 66 -9.95 -27.43 -23.74
C LEU A 66 -10.32 -28.93 -23.72
N PRO A 67 -11.23 -29.37 -22.84
CA PRO A 67 -11.64 -30.76 -22.79
C PRO A 67 -12.18 -31.19 -24.16
N SER A 68 -11.82 -32.40 -24.58
CA SER A 68 -12.28 -32.93 -25.86
C SER A 68 -13.79 -33.13 -25.82
N GLN A 69 -14.43 -33.09 -27.00
CA GLN A 69 -15.88 -33.31 -27.12
C GLN A 69 -16.32 -34.65 -26.50
N GLU A 70 -15.43 -35.64 -26.47
CA GLU A 70 -15.66 -36.98 -25.94
C GLU A 70 -15.66 -37.01 -24.41
N GLU A 71 -14.84 -36.19 -23.75
CA GLU A 71 -14.83 -36.03 -22.30
C GLU A 71 -16.09 -35.30 -21.83
N ILE A 72 -16.51 -34.26 -22.57
CA ILE A 72 -17.76 -33.53 -22.34
C ILE A 72 -18.98 -34.47 -22.49
N ASN A 73 -18.97 -35.34 -23.50
CA ASN A 73 -20.06 -36.28 -23.75
C ASN A 73 -20.13 -37.44 -22.73
N SER A 74 -19.06 -37.70 -21.97
CA SER A 74 -19.03 -38.77 -20.96
C SER A 74 -19.70 -38.38 -19.63
N ILE A 75 -19.77 -37.07 -19.32
CA ILE A 75 -20.37 -36.53 -18.09
C ILE A 75 -21.90 -36.45 -18.20
N TYR A 76 -22.46 -36.48 -19.42
CA TYR A 76 -23.89 -36.58 -19.67
C TYR A 76 -24.23 -37.98 -20.20
N ILE A 77 -24.68 -38.86 -19.29
CA ILE A 77 -25.26 -40.17 -19.62
C ILE A 77 -26.48 -39.95 -20.53
N ASN A 78 -26.29 -40.07 -21.84
CA ASN A 78 -27.39 -40.17 -22.80
C ASN A 78 -27.84 -41.63 -22.88
N THR A 79 -28.77 -42.05 -22.03
CA THR A 79 -29.58 -43.24 -22.34
C THR A 79 -30.53 -42.85 -23.47
N PRO A 80 -30.42 -43.43 -24.68
CA PRO A 80 -31.29 -43.07 -25.78
C PRO A 80 -32.72 -43.55 -25.48
N VAL A 81 -33.70 -42.65 -25.57
CA VAL A 81 -35.11 -43.03 -25.57
C VAL A 81 -35.40 -43.70 -26.92
N VAL A 82 -35.42 -45.03 -26.94
CA VAL A 82 -35.78 -45.80 -28.12
C VAL A 82 -37.30 -45.77 -28.29
N TYR A 83 -37.79 -44.87 -29.14
CA TYR A 83 -39.19 -44.81 -29.53
C TYR A 83 -39.44 -45.78 -30.70
N ASN A 84 -40.06 -46.93 -30.42
CA ASN A 84 -40.47 -47.91 -31.43
C ASN A 84 -42.00 -47.91 -31.61
N PRO A 85 -42.54 -47.17 -32.60
CA PRO A 85 -43.99 -47.08 -32.82
C PRO A 85 -44.60 -48.30 -33.56
N GLY A 86 -43.84 -49.38 -33.80
CA GLY A 86 -44.24 -50.50 -34.67
C GLY A 86 -44.69 -51.80 -33.98
N SER A 87 -45.03 -51.79 -32.69
CA SER A 87 -45.29 -53.04 -31.94
C SER A 87 -46.58 -53.03 -31.11
N PHE A 88 -47.63 -52.36 -31.58
CA PHE A 88 -48.98 -52.52 -31.05
C PHE A 88 -49.73 -53.59 -31.84
N TYR A 89 -49.32 -54.86 -31.68
CA TYR A 89 -50.25 -55.96 -31.90
C TYR A 89 -51.18 -55.93 -30.68
N ALA A 90 -52.39 -55.40 -30.83
CA ALA A 90 -53.38 -55.50 -29.76
C ALA A 90 -53.59 -56.99 -29.48
N PRO A 91 -53.27 -57.50 -28.28
CA PRO A 91 -53.58 -58.88 -27.96
C PRO A 91 -55.11 -59.03 -27.94
N ASP A 92 -55.58 -60.05 -28.65
CA ASP A 92 -56.89 -60.68 -28.62
C ASP A 92 -57.65 -60.42 -27.29
N ALA A 93 -58.94 -60.07 -27.43
CA ALA A 93 -59.88 -59.71 -26.37
C ALA A 93 -60.10 -60.81 -25.29
N GLY A 94 -59.43 -61.96 -25.41
CA GLY A 94 -59.43 -63.05 -24.43
C GLY A 94 -58.33 -63.02 -23.37
N ARG A 95 -57.40 -62.05 -23.35
CA ARG A 95 -56.42 -61.93 -22.25
C ARG A 95 -57.04 -61.23 -21.04
N ASN A 96 -57.00 -61.89 -19.88
CA ASN A 96 -57.32 -61.28 -18.59
C ASN A 96 -56.39 -60.10 -18.31
N ILE A 97 -56.85 -58.91 -18.72
CA ILE A 97 -56.30 -57.59 -18.35
C ILE A 97 -56.61 -57.23 -16.89
N PHE A 98 -57.42 -58.05 -16.20
CA PHE A 98 -57.61 -57.97 -14.77
C PHE A 98 -56.43 -58.63 -14.03
N ALA A 99 -55.23 -58.13 -14.29
CA ALA A 99 -54.16 -58.25 -13.32
C ALA A 99 -54.55 -57.34 -12.15
N PHE A 100 -55.07 -57.94 -11.07
CA PHE A 100 -55.31 -57.19 -9.85
C PHE A 100 -53.98 -56.60 -9.40
N TYR A 101 -53.95 -55.28 -9.24
CA TYR A 101 -52.79 -54.59 -8.71
C TYR A 101 -52.48 -55.16 -7.33
N GLU A 102 -51.38 -55.90 -7.20
CA GLU A 102 -50.75 -56.15 -5.91
C GLU A 102 -49.95 -54.90 -5.57
N PRO A 103 -50.33 -54.15 -4.51
CA PRO A 103 -49.55 -53.00 -4.10
C PRO A 103 -48.12 -53.45 -3.82
N PRO A 104 -47.10 -52.71 -4.30
CA PRO A 104 -45.73 -53.04 -3.96
C PRO A 104 -45.60 -53.05 -2.44
N PRO A 105 -44.81 -53.98 -1.86
CA PRO A 105 -44.52 -53.95 -0.44
C PRO A 105 -44.11 -52.52 -0.04
N PRO A 106 -44.65 -51.94 1.03
CA PRO A 106 -44.27 -50.61 1.45
C PRO A 106 -42.76 -50.61 1.66
N THR A 107 -42.05 -49.74 0.94
CA THR A 107 -40.61 -49.60 1.08
C THR A 107 -40.31 -49.28 2.55
N PRO A 108 -39.30 -49.91 3.19
CA PRO A 108 -38.89 -49.53 4.53
C PRO A 108 -38.67 -48.02 4.57
N TYR A 109 -39.26 -47.35 5.56
CA TYR A 109 -39.06 -45.92 5.74
C TYR A 109 -37.56 -45.66 5.99
N VAL A 110 -36.89 -45.09 5.00
CA VAL A 110 -35.55 -44.51 5.18
C VAL A 110 -35.79 -43.09 5.68
N ALA A 111 -35.40 -42.81 6.92
CA ALA A 111 -35.43 -41.44 7.43
C ALA A 111 -34.69 -40.52 6.46
N PRO A 112 -35.24 -39.34 6.10
CA PRO A 112 -34.54 -38.42 5.23
C PRO A 112 -33.18 -38.10 5.85
N SER A 113 -32.12 -38.32 5.08
CA SER A 113 -30.77 -37.89 5.45
C SER A 113 -30.83 -36.40 5.81
N PRO A 114 -30.24 -35.95 6.94
CA PRO A 114 -30.26 -34.56 7.30
C PRO A 114 -29.72 -33.73 6.13
N THR A 115 -30.48 -32.72 5.72
CA THR A 115 -30.09 -31.82 4.64
C THR A 115 -28.71 -31.26 4.96
N PRO A 116 -27.73 -31.34 4.05
CA PRO A 116 -26.42 -30.75 4.30
C PRO A 116 -26.60 -29.27 4.66
N PRO A 117 -25.88 -28.75 5.68
CA PRO A 117 -25.94 -27.34 6.03
C PRO A 117 -25.67 -26.49 4.78
N LYS A 118 -26.53 -25.52 4.50
CA LYS A 118 -26.31 -24.52 3.45
C LYS A 118 -24.90 -23.93 3.63
N PRO A 119 -24.05 -23.88 2.59
CA PRO A 119 -22.74 -23.26 2.70
C PRO A 119 -22.89 -21.83 3.22
N ILE A 120 -22.24 -21.53 4.34
CA ILE A 120 -22.09 -20.16 4.83
C ILE A 120 -21.12 -19.50 3.84
N ILE A 121 -21.63 -18.61 2.99
CA ILE A 121 -20.79 -17.78 2.12
C ILE A 121 -20.09 -16.79 3.06
N GLU A 122 -18.80 -16.98 3.32
CA GLU A 122 -17.97 -15.97 3.97
C GLU A 122 -18.04 -14.68 3.14
N PRO A 123 -18.22 -13.49 3.76
CA PRO A 123 -18.31 -12.25 3.00
C PRO A 123 -17.02 -12.08 2.19
N VAL A 124 -17.18 -12.14 0.86
CA VAL A 124 -16.10 -11.85 -0.08
C VAL A 124 -15.57 -10.46 0.25
N ALA A 125 -14.31 -10.39 0.69
CA ALA A 125 -13.67 -9.12 1.01
C ALA A 125 -13.72 -8.22 -0.24
N THR A 126 -14.46 -7.13 -0.16
CA THR A 126 -14.49 -6.13 -1.24
C THR A 126 -13.09 -5.51 -1.31
N PRO A 127 -12.42 -5.51 -2.48
CA PRO A 127 -11.07 -4.96 -2.57
C PRO A 127 -11.10 -3.47 -2.22
N THR A 128 -10.22 -3.05 -1.31
CA THR A 128 -10.08 -1.65 -0.92
C THR A 128 -9.77 -0.82 -2.18
N PRO A 129 -10.54 0.23 -2.49
CA PRO A 129 -10.29 1.06 -3.66
C PRO A 129 -8.92 1.72 -3.57
N VAL A 130 -8.15 1.63 -4.66
CA VAL A 130 -6.83 2.27 -4.78
C VAL A 130 -7.02 3.79 -4.63
N PRO A 131 -6.27 4.45 -3.71
CA PRO A 131 -6.38 5.89 -3.54
C PRO A 131 -6.07 6.64 -4.85
N PRO A 132 -6.88 7.63 -5.24
CA PRO A 132 -6.64 8.38 -6.47
C PRO A 132 -5.44 9.34 -6.40
N PHE A 133 -5.09 9.82 -5.21
CA PHE A 133 -3.87 10.60 -4.97
C PHE A 133 -2.77 9.71 -4.39
N PHE A 134 -1.52 10.12 -4.60
CA PHE A 134 -0.37 9.45 -4.03
C PHE A 134 0.48 10.45 -3.26
N VAL A 135 0.90 10.09 -2.05
CA VAL A 135 1.89 10.82 -1.26
C VAL A 135 3.10 9.92 -1.10
N GLY A 136 4.24 10.33 -1.65
CA GLY A 136 5.48 9.57 -1.61
C GLY A 136 6.32 9.90 -0.39
N ASN A 137 6.52 11.19 -0.11
CA ASN A 137 7.34 11.65 1.01
C ASN A 137 6.83 12.97 1.59
N VAL A 138 7.12 13.17 2.87
CA VAL A 138 6.87 14.43 3.57
C VAL A 138 8.17 14.94 4.16
N THR A 139 8.39 16.25 4.10
CA THR A 139 9.60 16.87 4.66
C THR A 139 9.17 18.02 5.58
N PRO A 140 9.61 18.03 6.85
CA PRO A 140 10.39 16.98 7.54
C PRO A 140 9.58 15.68 7.81
N GLN A 141 10.26 14.54 7.95
CA GLN A 141 9.65 13.26 8.37
C GLN A 141 9.60 13.07 9.90
N SER A 142 10.43 13.82 10.62
CA SER A 142 10.43 13.84 12.08
C SER A 142 10.61 15.26 12.58
N VAL A 143 9.89 15.60 13.63
CA VAL A 143 10.01 16.85 14.38
C VAL A 143 10.08 16.52 15.87
N TYR A 144 10.47 17.47 16.71
CA TYR A 144 10.44 17.28 18.16
C TYR A 144 9.10 17.74 18.73
N ALA A 145 8.55 16.96 19.66
CA ALA A 145 7.42 17.39 20.49
C ALA A 145 7.68 18.76 21.14
N GLY A 146 6.67 19.63 21.09
CA GLY A 146 6.71 20.99 21.65
C GLY A 146 7.52 21.99 20.81
N SER A 147 7.99 21.62 19.61
CA SER A 147 8.64 22.58 18.72
C SER A 147 7.68 23.65 18.18
N LYS A 148 8.25 24.72 17.62
CA LYS A 148 7.47 25.82 17.02
C LYS A 148 6.81 25.37 15.72
N THR A 149 5.88 26.19 15.22
CA THR A 149 5.29 26.04 13.89
C THR A 149 6.39 25.82 12.85
N PHE A 150 6.20 24.80 12.01
CA PHE A 150 7.13 24.47 10.93
C PHE A 150 6.38 24.31 9.61
N ARG A 151 7.12 24.45 8.51
CA ARG A 151 6.59 24.27 7.16
C ARG A 151 6.73 22.81 6.75
N LEU A 152 5.59 22.18 6.47
CA LEU A 152 5.50 20.82 5.95
C LEU A 152 5.39 20.87 4.42
N GLU A 153 6.29 20.15 3.78
CA GLU A 153 6.26 19.90 2.34
C GLU A 153 5.79 18.46 2.09
N VAL A 154 4.74 18.31 1.29
CA VAL A 154 4.18 17.01 0.92
C VAL A 154 4.45 16.79 -0.57
N ASN A 155 5.28 15.79 -0.86
CA ASN A 155 5.66 15.39 -2.20
C ASN A 155 4.90 14.12 -2.61
N GLY A 156 4.30 14.13 -3.79
CA GLY A 156 3.42 13.08 -4.25
C GLY A 156 3.05 13.21 -5.72
N ASP A 157 1.87 12.73 -6.08
CA ASP A 157 1.36 12.76 -7.45
C ASP A 157 -0.16 12.97 -7.51
N LYS A 158 -0.59 13.56 -8.63
CA LYS A 158 -1.99 13.80 -9.02
C LYS A 158 -2.76 14.78 -8.11
N PHE A 159 -2.07 15.62 -7.35
CA PHE A 159 -2.74 16.67 -6.59
C PHE A 159 -3.44 17.66 -7.51
N THR A 160 -4.55 18.19 -7.04
CA THR A 160 -5.32 19.24 -7.69
C THR A 160 -5.27 20.53 -6.87
N PRO A 161 -5.63 21.69 -7.43
CA PRO A 161 -5.70 22.95 -6.68
C PRO A 161 -6.60 22.89 -5.43
N ASP A 162 -7.60 22.00 -5.43
CA ASP A 162 -8.52 21.78 -4.31
C ASP A 162 -7.98 20.78 -3.26
N SER A 163 -6.74 20.32 -3.38
CA SER A 163 -6.14 19.35 -2.47
C SER A 163 -5.75 20.01 -1.14
N LEU A 164 -6.23 19.45 -0.04
CA LEU A 164 -5.98 19.94 1.32
C LEU A 164 -5.26 18.85 2.13
N ILE A 165 -4.26 19.27 2.91
CA ILE A 165 -3.53 18.42 3.86
C ILE A 165 -4.34 18.32 5.15
N TYR A 166 -4.46 17.11 5.67
CA TYR A 166 -5.06 16.80 6.97
C TYR A 166 -4.03 16.10 7.85
N LEU A 167 -3.89 16.56 9.09
CA LEU A 167 -3.12 15.92 10.15
C LEU A 167 -4.09 15.35 11.20
N ASN A 168 -4.06 14.03 11.43
CA ASN A 168 -4.97 13.37 12.37
C ASN A 168 -6.43 13.87 12.23
N GLU A 169 -6.94 13.90 10.99
CA GLU A 169 -8.28 14.39 10.61
C GLU A 169 -8.51 15.91 10.64
N ASN A 170 -7.58 16.71 11.16
CA ASN A 170 -7.71 18.16 11.16
C ASN A 170 -7.14 18.80 9.89
N GLN A 171 -7.94 19.66 9.26
CA GLN A 171 -7.53 20.37 8.05
C GLN A 171 -6.44 21.40 8.37
N LEU A 172 -5.42 21.46 7.51
CA LEU A 172 -4.42 22.51 7.52
C LEU A 172 -4.59 23.49 6.35
N PRO A 173 -4.22 24.77 6.54
CA PRO A 173 -4.11 25.72 5.43
C PRO A 173 -3.02 25.23 4.46
N THR A 174 -3.46 24.80 3.28
CA THR A 174 -2.62 24.15 2.28
C THR A 174 -2.46 25.06 1.07
N THR A 175 -1.23 25.23 0.62
CA THR A 175 -0.87 25.91 -0.62
C THR A 175 -0.50 24.87 -1.68
N PHE A 176 -1.28 24.84 -2.76
CA PHE A 176 -0.97 24.04 -3.93
C PHE A 176 0.16 24.69 -4.74
N ILE A 177 1.26 23.96 -4.93
CA ILE A 177 2.40 24.43 -5.75
C ILE A 177 2.37 23.77 -7.12
N SER A 178 2.20 22.44 -7.14
CA SER A 178 2.10 21.65 -8.37
C SER A 178 1.33 20.35 -8.10
N PRO A 179 0.96 19.59 -9.14
CA PRO A 179 0.36 18.26 -8.98
C PRO A 179 1.20 17.27 -8.18
N GLN A 180 2.47 17.59 -7.92
CA GLN A 180 3.40 16.76 -7.17
C GLN A 180 3.79 17.36 -5.81
N LYS A 181 3.38 18.59 -5.51
CA LYS A 181 3.87 19.32 -4.34
C LYS A 181 2.80 20.19 -3.69
N LEU A 182 2.57 19.92 -2.41
CA LEU A 182 1.76 20.74 -1.52
C LEU A 182 2.61 21.26 -0.37
N VAL A 183 2.23 22.41 0.16
CA VAL A 183 2.88 23.01 1.32
C VAL A 183 1.82 23.39 2.33
N ALA A 184 2.05 23.12 3.61
CA ALA A 184 1.23 23.64 4.69
C ALA A 184 2.10 24.04 5.88
N ASP A 185 1.62 25.01 6.66
CA ASP A 185 2.22 25.32 7.96
C ASP A 185 1.55 24.45 9.04
N VAL A 186 2.36 23.76 9.82
CA VAL A 186 1.90 22.89 10.91
C VAL A 186 2.08 23.63 12.24
N PRO A 187 0.98 24.09 12.88
CA PRO A 187 1.10 24.80 14.14
C PRO A 187 1.48 23.88 15.31
N SER A 188 2.11 24.46 16.34
CA SER A 188 2.72 23.72 17.45
C SER A 188 1.72 22.91 18.30
N ASN A 189 0.43 23.23 18.23
CA ASN A 189 -0.64 22.49 18.92
C ASN A 189 -0.77 21.05 18.40
N PHE A 190 -0.46 20.79 17.13
CA PHE A 190 -0.51 19.44 16.55
C PHE A 190 0.64 18.55 17.02
N ILE A 191 1.75 19.16 17.45
CA ILE A 191 2.98 18.47 17.83
C ILE A 191 3.31 18.65 19.31
N ALA A 192 2.30 18.87 20.16
CA ALA A 192 2.50 19.13 21.59
C ALA A 192 3.00 17.89 22.35
N GLY A 193 2.65 16.69 21.89
CA GLY A 193 3.08 15.42 22.47
C GLY A 193 3.88 14.58 21.47
N ALA A 194 4.76 13.73 21.99
CA ALA A 194 5.50 12.78 21.19
C ALA A 194 4.58 11.68 20.64
N GLY A 195 4.83 11.22 19.42
CA GLY A 195 4.07 10.15 18.78
C GLY A 195 3.98 10.27 17.25
N SER A 196 3.30 9.29 16.65
CA SER A 196 3.04 9.26 15.21
C SER A 196 1.78 10.04 14.86
N ILE A 197 1.90 10.98 13.93
CA ILE A 197 0.79 11.74 13.35
C ILE A 197 0.60 11.31 11.90
N TYR A 198 -0.64 11.03 11.50
CA TYR A 198 -0.93 10.62 10.13
C TYR A 198 -1.28 11.82 9.27
N ILE A 199 -0.62 11.92 8.12
CA ILE A 199 -0.84 12.90 7.06
C ILE A 199 -1.64 12.25 5.95
N ILE A 200 -2.72 12.92 5.54
CA ILE A 200 -3.57 12.52 4.41
C ILE A 200 -3.86 13.76 3.57
N VAL A 201 -3.85 13.61 2.26
CA VAL A 201 -4.31 14.64 1.33
C VAL A 201 -5.69 14.25 0.82
N ARG A 202 -6.68 15.14 0.95
CA ARG A 202 -8.03 14.93 0.40
C ARG A 202 -8.63 16.21 -0.15
N THR A 203 -9.55 16.08 -1.09
CA THR A 203 -10.38 17.21 -1.56
C THR A 203 -11.54 17.48 -0.62
N PRO A 204 -12.09 18.72 -0.59
CA PRO A 204 -13.35 19.02 0.06
C PRO A 204 -14.44 18.03 -0.39
N GLY A 205 -15.10 17.38 0.56
CA GLY A 205 -16.12 16.35 0.29
C GLY A 205 -15.59 14.93 0.09
N GLY A 206 -14.28 14.69 0.25
CA GLY A 206 -13.70 13.35 0.40
C GLY A 206 -13.71 12.48 -0.87
N LYS A 207 -13.99 13.05 -2.04
CA LYS A 207 -14.06 12.30 -3.31
C LYS A 207 -12.71 11.78 -3.76
N LEU A 208 -11.65 12.56 -3.53
CA LEU A 208 -10.27 12.18 -3.84
C LEU A 208 -9.46 12.20 -2.55
N TYR A 209 -8.69 11.14 -2.31
CA TYR A 209 -7.87 10.95 -1.12
C TYR A 209 -6.55 10.26 -1.47
N SER A 210 -5.55 10.42 -0.59
CA SER A 210 -4.24 9.77 -0.72
C SER A 210 -4.07 8.56 0.22
N ASN A 211 -2.95 7.85 0.06
CA ASN A 211 -2.42 7.02 1.14
C ASN A 211 -2.04 7.88 2.37
N GLN A 212 -1.96 7.23 3.52
CA GLN A 212 -1.52 7.86 4.77
C GLN A 212 0.00 7.80 4.88
N VAL A 213 0.62 8.89 5.34
CA VAL A 213 2.05 8.95 5.66
C VAL A 213 2.22 9.40 7.11
N ALA A 214 3.07 8.70 7.87
CA ALA A 214 3.34 9.06 9.25
C ALA A 214 4.43 10.15 9.34
N LEU A 215 4.18 11.13 10.20
CA LEU A 215 5.15 12.09 10.72
C LEU A 215 5.47 11.70 12.16
N ASN A 216 6.74 11.58 12.49
CA ASN A 216 7.18 11.29 13.85
C ASN A 216 7.39 12.59 14.64
N VAL A 217 6.90 12.64 15.88
CA VAL A 217 6.98 13.81 16.78
C VAL A 217 7.65 13.43 18.09
#